data_AF-A0A8X8WZF7-F1
#
_entry.id   AF-A0A8X8WZF7-F1
#
_cell.length_a   1.000
_cell.length_b   1.000
_cell.length_c   1.000
_cell.angle_alpha   90.00
_cell.angle_beta   90.00
_cell.angle_gamma   90.00
#
_symmetry.space_group_name_H-M   'P 1'
#
loop_
_entity.id
_entity.type
_entity.pdbx_description
1 polymer ?
#
loop_
_entity_poly.entity_id
_entity_poly.type
_entity_poly.pdbx_seq_one_letter_code
_entity_poly.pdbx_strand_id
1 'polypeptide(L)'
;MDRSPPFSSSSSDSSQFSSTSSSPAKSTRVVLSIECLKGSSKADEWTGDMLQTGDIVEELRIGNMIVKSPFKNGKSGIQKILHGSFKQKETSIRVRVRRGSDELAELQACIVPGDQFVGRKHYVLRAIDDPNYAVGFIDRTESECLDLQGQKLNISLVDFSMLDI
;
A
#
# COMPACT_ATOMS: atom_id res chain seq x y z
N MET A 1 -72.17 12.78 -30.76
CA MET A 1 -71.73 12.58 -32.16
C MET A 1 -70.33 13.13 -32.31
N ASP A 2 -69.51 12.37 -33.02
CA ASP A 2 -68.13 12.58 -33.50
C ASP A 2 -67.59 14.00 -33.66
N ARG A 3 -66.29 14.16 -33.35
CA ARG A 3 -65.31 14.97 -34.09
C ARG A 3 -63.89 14.79 -33.51
N SER A 4 -63.10 13.90 -34.12
CA SER A 4 -61.63 14.08 -34.22
C SER A 4 -61.34 15.13 -35.30
N PRO A 5 -60.21 15.88 -35.31
CA PRO A 5 -58.97 15.40 -35.98
C PRO A 5 -57.66 16.06 -35.39
N PRO A 6 -56.50 16.14 -36.09
CA PRO A 6 -55.36 15.21 -35.97
C PRO A 6 -53.98 15.89 -35.72
N PHE A 7 -52.89 15.13 -35.87
CA PHE A 7 -51.48 15.51 -36.17
C PHE A 7 -50.43 15.58 -35.03
N SER A 8 -49.58 14.55 -35.04
CA SER A 8 -48.11 14.50 -35.16
C SER A 8 -47.15 15.42 -34.38
N SER A 9 -46.31 14.72 -33.61
CA SER A 9 -44.83 14.81 -33.51
C SER A 9 -44.18 15.98 -32.77
N SER A 10 -43.52 15.69 -31.64
CA SER A 10 -42.07 15.45 -31.61
C SER A 10 -41.53 15.36 -30.17
N SER A 11 -40.72 14.31 -29.95
CA SER A 11 -39.50 14.27 -29.16
C SER A 11 -39.44 15.03 -27.83
N SER A 12 -39.33 14.30 -26.73
CA SER A 12 -38.07 14.19 -25.97
C SER A 12 -38.27 13.36 -24.70
N ASP A 13 -37.14 12.85 -24.23
CA ASP A 13 -36.88 12.30 -22.90
C ASP A 13 -37.10 10.79 -22.73
N SER A 14 -36.23 10.04 -23.41
CA SER A 14 -35.76 8.75 -22.92
C SER A 14 -34.94 8.97 -21.65
N SER A 15 -35.57 9.25 -20.52
CA SER A 15 -34.95 9.07 -19.20
C SER A 15 -34.86 7.56 -18.94
N GLN A 16 -33.89 6.92 -19.59
CA GLN A 16 -33.36 5.65 -19.13
C GLN A 16 -32.72 5.93 -17.78
N PHE A 17 -33.49 5.57 -16.75
CA PHE A 17 -33.06 5.34 -15.39
C PHE A 17 -31.62 4.83 -15.39
N SER A 18 -30.79 5.58 -14.68
CA SER A 18 -29.39 5.28 -14.48
C SER A 18 -29.27 3.89 -13.86
N SER A 19 -28.90 2.90 -14.66
CA SER A 19 -28.12 1.79 -14.14
C SER A 19 -26.79 2.40 -13.74
N THR A 20 -26.70 2.91 -12.51
CA THR A 20 -25.43 3.13 -11.85
C THR A 20 -24.80 1.75 -11.75
N SER A 21 -24.06 1.39 -12.80
CA SER A 21 -22.93 0.49 -12.67
C SER A 21 -22.06 1.14 -11.61
N SER A 22 -22.22 0.71 -10.35
CA SER A 22 -21.24 0.93 -9.31
C SER A 22 -20.03 0.06 -9.70
N SER A 23 -19.34 0.45 -10.77
CA SER A 23 -17.94 0.13 -10.93
C SER A 23 -17.31 0.58 -9.62
N PRO A 24 -16.67 -0.33 -8.85
CA PRO A 24 -16.05 0.07 -7.61
C PRO A 24 -15.07 1.18 -7.96
N ALA A 25 -15.33 2.40 -7.48
CA ALA A 25 -14.43 3.51 -7.67
C ALA A 25 -13.09 3.04 -7.11
N LYS A 26 -12.09 2.85 -7.99
CA LYS A 26 -10.72 2.52 -7.56
C LYS A 26 -10.36 3.54 -6.49
N SER A 27 -10.15 3.06 -5.26
CA SER A 27 -10.04 3.91 -4.08
C SER A 27 -8.90 4.92 -4.30
N THR A 28 -9.25 6.19 -4.50
CA THR A 28 -8.28 7.30 -4.65
C THR A 28 -7.59 7.68 -3.34
N ARG A 29 -7.83 6.89 -2.28
CA ARG A 29 -7.25 7.11 -0.97
C ARG A 29 -5.75 6.86 -1.03
N VAL A 30 -4.98 7.91 -0.78
CA VAL A 30 -3.53 7.78 -0.61
C VAL A 30 -3.25 7.19 0.75
N VAL A 31 -2.45 6.12 0.76
CA VAL A 31 -1.98 5.39 1.93
C VAL A 31 -0.46 5.34 1.92
N LEU A 32 0.10 5.03 3.09
CA LEU A 32 1.53 4.76 3.21
C LEU A 32 1.78 3.28 2.94
N SER A 33 2.68 2.98 2.01
CA SER A 33 3.01 1.62 1.60
C SER A 33 4.49 1.32 1.82
N ILE A 34 4.79 0.04 1.98
CA ILE A 34 6.15 -0.48 2.02
C ILE A 34 6.79 -0.45 0.62
N GLU A 35 8.08 -0.10 0.61
CA GLU A 35 8.97 -0.18 -0.55
C GLU A 35 10.21 -1.00 -0.16
N CYS A 36 10.39 -2.20 -0.71
CA CYS A 36 11.60 -2.99 -0.48
C CYS A 36 12.78 -2.37 -1.23
N LEU A 37 13.86 -2.03 -0.51
CA LEU A 37 15.04 -1.37 -1.07
C LEU A 37 16.20 -2.33 -1.30
N LYS A 38 16.35 -3.32 -0.42
CA LYS A 38 17.32 -4.42 -0.55
C LYS A 38 16.63 -5.73 -0.19
N GLY A 39 16.80 -6.71 -1.07
CA GLY A 39 16.27 -8.07 -0.87
C GLY A 39 16.97 -8.77 0.28
N SER A 40 16.23 -9.63 0.99
CA SER A 40 16.81 -10.51 1.99
C SER A 40 17.80 -11.49 1.35
N SER A 41 18.89 -11.80 2.05
CA SER A 41 19.80 -12.89 1.65
C SER A 41 19.19 -14.29 1.87
N LYS A 42 18.02 -14.37 2.51
CA LYS A 42 17.21 -15.59 2.68
C LYS A 42 16.06 -15.64 1.67
N ALA A 43 16.35 -15.30 0.42
CA ALA A 43 15.38 -15.29 -0.66
C ALA A 43 14.75 -16.67 -0.97
N ASP A 44 15.18 -17.75 -0.30
CA ASP A 44 14.61 -19.10 -0.39
C ASP A 44 13.61 -19.43 0.75
N GLU A 45 13.59 -18.62 1.82
CA GLU A 45 12.73 -18.83 3.00
C GLU A 45 11.79 -17.63 3.18
N TRP A 46 10.83 -17.50 2.27
CA TRP A 46 9.75 -16.51 2.34
C TRP A 46 8.81 -16.89 3.49
N THR A 47 9.22 -16.58 4.72
CA THR A 47 8.31 -16.65 5.87
C THR A 47 7.27 -15.54 5.70
N GLY A 48 5.99 -15.86 5.92
CA GLY A 48 4.85 -14.95 5.65
C GLY A 48 4.95 -13.58 6.35
N ASP A 49 5.79 -13.53 7.38
CA ASP A 49 6.10 -12.45 8.29
C ASP A 49 6.93 -11.32 7.65
N MET A 50 7.60 -11.58 6.52
CA MET A 50 8.43 -10.59 5.85
C MET A 50 7.58 -9.59 5.06
N LEU A 51 7.87 -8.30 5.21
CA LEU A 51 7.13 -7.26 4.50
C LEU A 51 7.41 -7.30 3.01
N GLN A 52 6.46 -6.81 2.24
CA GLN A 52 6.52 -6.79 0.79
C GLN A 52 6.21 -5.40 0.25
N THR A 53 6.83 -5.05 -0.87
CA THR A 53 6.41 -3.87 -1.64
C THR A 53 4.92 -3.96 -1.94
N GLY A 54 4.17 -2.92 -1.58
CA GLY A 54 2.71 -2.91 -1.72
C GLY A 54 1.98 -3.18 -0.41
N ASP A 55 2.62 -3.73 0.62
CA ASP A 55 1.99 -3.84 1.94
C ASP A 55 1.60 -2.45 2.47
N ILE A 56 0.39 -2.33 3.03
CA ILE A 56 -0.17 -1.05 3.51
C ILE A 56 0.18 -0.89 4.98
N VAL A 57 0.80 0.23 5.36
CA VAL A 57 1.19 0.47 6.75
C VAL A 57 -0.02 0.89 7.56
N GLU A 58 -0.30 0.16 8.64
CA GLU A 58 -1.40 0.45 9.55
C GLU A 58 -0.91 1.09 10.86
N GLU A 59 0.24 0.67 11.37
CA GLU A 59 0.79 1.16 12.63
C GLU A 59 2.31 1.16 12.65
N LEU A 60 2.89 2.20 13.24
CA LEU A 60 4.31 2.32 13.57
C LEU A 60 4.43 2.52 15.08
N ARG A 61 5.26 1.70 15.73
CA ARG A 61 5.58 1.84 17.15
C ARG A 61 7.07 2.06 17.32
N ILE A 62 7.45 3.21 17.88
CA ILE A 62 8.84 3.61 18.12
C ILE A 62 8.96 3.92 19.62
N GLY A 63 9.65 3.05 20.38
CA GLY A 63 9.67 3.12 21.83
C GLY A 63 8.25 3.09 22.43
N ASN A 64 7.86 4.16 23.12
CA ASN A 64 6.53 4.38 23.70
C ASN A 64 5.55 5.11 22.77
N MET A 65 6.01 5.62 21.63
CA MET A 65 5.18 6.33 20.66
C MET A 65 4.51 5.34 19.71
N ILE A 66 3.20 5.51 19.51
CA ILE A 66 2.39 4.73 18.55
C ILE A 66 1.75 5.70 17.58
N VAL A 67 1.96 5.46 16.28
CA VAL A 67 1.42 6.27 15.17
C VAL A 67 0.63 5.34 14.28
N LYS A 68 -0.65 5.65 14.05
CA LYS A 68 -1.54 4.82 13.23
C LYS A 68 -1.95 5.52 11.94
N SER A 69 -2.34 4.72 10.96
CA SER A 69 -2.99 5.21 9.74
C SER A 69 -4.31 5.91 10.09
N PRO A 70 -4.76 6.93 9.32
CA PRO A 70 -4.03 7.59 8.24
C PRO A 70 -2.92 8.52 8.77
N PHE A 71 -1.76 8.50 8.10
CA PHE A 71 -0.60 9.30 8.53
C PHE A 71 -0.68 10.74 8.04
N LYS A 72 -0.61 11.69 8.97
CA LYS A 72 -0.57 13.12 8.64
C LYS A 72 0.68 13.43 7.80
N ASN A 73 0.47 14.01 6.61
CA ASN A 73 1.51 14.30 5.62
C ASN A 73 2.22 13.06 5.03
N GLY A 74 1.61 11.88 5.08
CA GLY A 74 2.10 10.65 4.44
C GLY A 74 3.57 10.34 4.75
N LYS A 75 4.33 9.92 3.73
CA LYS A 75 5.77 9.63 3.80
C LYS A 75 6.56 10.78 4.40
N SER A 76 6.25 12.01 4.01
CA SER A 76 6.98 13.19 4.50
C SER A 76 6.80 13.41 6.00
N GLY A 77 5.61 13.12 6.53
CA GLY A 77 5.32 13.11 7.97
C GLY A 77 6.13 12.04 8.68
N ILE A 78 6.11 10.81 8.17
CA ILE A 78 6.87 9.69 8.75
C ILE A 78 8.38 9.95 8.74
N GLN A 79 8.94 10.48 7.64
CA GLN A 79 10.36 10.82 7.57
C GLN A 79 10.79 11.82 8.67
N LYS A 80 9.93 12.79 9.03
CA LYS A 80 10.20 13.70 10.16
C LYS A 80 10.20 12.97 11.50
N ILE A 81 9.29 12.02 11.71
CA ILE A 81 9.21 11.21 12.93
C ILE A 81 10.44 10.32 13.05
N LEU A 82 10.83 9.63 11.97
CA LEU A 82 12.04 8.80 11.94
C LEU A 82 13.31 9.62 12.22
N HIS A 83 13.41 10.81 11.62
CA HIS A 83 14.51 11.74 11.87
C HIS A 83 14.61 12.14 13.35
N GLY A 84 13.48 12.53 13.96
CA GLY A 84 13.43 12.90 15.38
C GLY A 84 13.84 11.75 16.29
N SER A 85 13.29 10.56 16.05
CA SER A 85 13.58 9.35 16.85
C SER A 85 15.05 8.95 16.74
N PHE A 86 15.61 8.96 15.53
CA PHE A 86 17.03 8.70 15.30
C PHE A 86 17.94 9.70 16.04
N LYS A 87 17.60 11.00 16.04
CA LYS A 87 18.36 12.02 16.79
C LYS A 87 18.31 11.80 18.30
N GLN A 88 17.21 11.24 18.81
CA GLN A 88 17.03 10.90 20.22
C GLN A 88 17.63 9.55 20.60
N LYS A 89 18.23 8.82 19.64
CA LYS A 89 18.74 7.45 19.80
C LYS A 89 17.67 6.41 20.10
N GLU A 90 16.39 6.73 19.87
CA GLU A 90 15.29 5.79 19.90
C GLU A 90 15.09 5.24 18.49
N THR A 91 15.79 4.15 18.16
CA THR A 91 15.83 3.61 16.79
C THR A 91 15.10 2.29 16.63
N SER A 92 14.64 1.66 17.71
CA SER A 92 13.82 0.45 17.62
C SER A 92 12.42 0.80 17.14
N ILE A 93 11.96 0.11 16.10
CA ILE A 93 10.63 0.33 15.52
C ILE A 93 9.97 -1.01 15.21
N ARG A 94 8.67 -1.08 15.47
CA ARG A 94 7.78 -2.14 14.98
C ARG A 94 6.82 -1.55 13.96
N VAL A 95 6.66 -2.23 12.84
CA VAL A 95 5.81 -1.82 11.72
C VAL A 95 4.77 -2.90 11.50
N ARG A 96 3.49 -2.55 11.67
CA ARG A 96 2.37 -3.43 11.36
C ARG A 96 1.77 -3.02 10.03
N VAL A 97 1.60 -3.98 9.15
CA VAL A 97 1.07 -3.76 7.81
C VAL A 97 -0.11 -4.67 7.53
N ARG A 98 -0.91 -4.29 6.54
CA ARG A 98 -2.01 -5.08 5.99
C ARG A 98 -1.69 -5.51 4.56
N ARG A 99 -1.93 -6.81 4.32
CA ARG A 99 -1.87 -7.49 3.03
C ARG A 99 -3.27 -8.02 2.69
N GLY A 100 -3.74 -7.73 1.49
CA GLY A 100 -5.11 -8.01 1.08
C GLY A 100 -6.15 -7.36 2.01
N SER A 101 -7.21 -8.11 2.29
CA SER A 101 -8.34 -7.65 3.09
C SER A 101 -8.06 -7.68 4.59
N ASP A 102 -7.51 -8.80 5.11
CA ASP A 102 -7.43 -9.05 6.57
C ASP A 102 -6.11 -9.67 7.05
N GLU A 103 -5.14 -9.91 6.16
CA GLU A 103 -3.84 -10.46 6.57
C GLU A 103 -2.97 -9.35 7.15
N LEU A 104 -2.43 -9.57 8.34
CA LEU A 104 -1.56 -8.62 9.02
C LEU A 104 -0.19 -9.22 9.21
N ALA A 105 0.83 -8.49 8.77
CA ALA A 105 2.23 -8.83 9.00
C ALA A 105 2.88 -7.77 9.89
N GLU A 106 3.95 -8.14 10.58
CA GLU A 106 4.69 -7.24 11.44
C GLU A 106 6.19 -7.39 11.21
N LEU A 107 6.90 -6.27 11.17
CA LEU A 107 8.35 -6.23 11.12
C LEU A 107 8.92 -5.50 12.32
N GLN A 108 9.87 -6.14 13.00
CA GLN A 108 10.75 -5.47 13.94
C GLN A 108 12.03 -5.01 13.21
N ALA A 109 12.35 -3.73 13.34
CA ALA A 109 13.43 -3.09 12.60
C ALA A 109 14.14 -2.01 13.43
N CYS A 110 15.24 -1.54 12.87
CA CYS A 110 16.01 -0.41 13.34
C CYS A 110 15.95 0.73 12.31
N ILE A 111 15.74 1.94 12.78
CA ILE A 111 15.79 3.17 11.96
C ILE A 111 17.25 3.47 11.64
N VAL A 112 17.58 3.50 10.35
CA VAL A 112 18.94 3.82 9.87
C VAL A 112 18.91 4.92 8.80
N PRO A 113 19.98 5.72 8.68
CA PRO A 113 20.14 6.63 7.55
C PRO A 113 20.23 5.82 6.25
N GLY A 114 19.43 6.18 5.26
CA GLY A 114 19.55 5.69 3.89
C GLY A 114 20.54 6.51 3.07
N ASP A 115 20.75 6.09 1.82
CA ASP A 115 21.64 6.80 0.90
C ASP A 115 21.11 8.21 0.59
N GLN A 116 22.03 9.17 0.55
CA GLN A 116 21.69 10.58 0.36
C GLN A 116 21.33 10.84 -1.10
N PHE A 117 20.04 10.77 -1.43
CA PHE A 117 19.55 11.39 -2.64
C PHE A 117 19.41 12.89 -2.41
N VAL A 118 20.26 13.69 -3.06
CA VAL A 118 20.11 15.15 -3.18
C VAL A 118 20.10 15.90 -1.83
N GLY A 119 21.10 15.63 -0.98
CA GLY A 119 21.38 16.44 0.22
C GLY A 119 20.35 16.34 1.36
N ARG A 120 19.29 15.54 1.22
CA ARG A 120 18.31 15.27 2.28
C ARG A 120 18.55 13.87 2.84
N LYS A 121 18.71 13.78 4.16
CA LYS A 121 18.81 12.49 4.85
C LYS A 121 17.44 11.82 4.83
N HIS A 122 17.33 10.73 4.09
CA HIS A 122 16.19 9.83 4.16
C HIS A 122 16.48 8.73 5.18
N TYR A 123 15.44 8.29 5.88
CA TYR A 123 15.52 7.22 6.85
C TYR A 123 14.83 5.98 6.31
N VAL A 124 15.50 4.85 6.44
CA VAL A 124 15.03 3.53 6.02
C VAL A 124 15.01 2.61 7.23
N LEU A 125 14.28 1.51 7.13
CA LEU A 125 14.18 0.52 8.17
C LEU A 125 14.99 -0.70 7.77
N ARG A 126 15.85 -1.16 8.67
CA ARG A 126 16.62 -2.39 8.51
C ARG A 126 16.09 -3.41 9.49
N ALA A 127 15.75 -4.61 9.02
CA ALA A 127 15.24 -5.64 9.92
C ALA A 127 16.26 -6.02 10.98
N ILE A 128 15.77 -6.40 12.17
CA ILE A 128 16.65 -6.85 13.26
C ILE A 128 17.19 -8.25 12.96
N ASP A 129 16.36 -9.13 12.39
CA ASP A 129 16.72 -10.53 12.13
C ASP A 129 17.43 -10.73 10.79
N ASP A 130 17.41 -9.72 9.90
CA ASP A 130 18.16 -9.72 8.64
C ASP A 130 18.73 -8.32 8.32
N PRO A 131 20.02 -8.07 8.60
CA PRO A 131 20.68 -6.80 8.31
C PRO A 131 20.73 -6.42 6.82
N ASN A 132 20.60 -7.40 5.91
CA ASN A 132 20.60 -7.15 4.46
C ASN A 132 19.22 -6.72 3.96
N TYR A 133 18.17 -7.06 4.71
CA TYR A 133 16.80 -6.68 4.37
C TYR A 133 16.49 -5.27 4.86
N ALA A 134 16.17 -4.39 3.90
CA ALA A 134 15.86 -2.99 4.16
C ALA A 134 14.62 -2.53 3.40
N VAL A 135 13.76 -1.78 4.08
CA VAL A 135 12.52 -1.22 3.54
C VAL A 135 12.44 0.28 3.75
N GLY A 136 11.74 0.95 2.84
CA GLY A 136 11.35 2.34 2.91
C GLY A 136 9.84 2.50 2.93
N PHE A 137 9.43 3.77 2.94
CA PHE A 137 8.02 4.16 2.87
C PHE A 137 7.76 4.99 1.63
N ILE A 138 6.61 4.77 1.02
CA ILE A 138 6.14 5.49 -0.18
C ILE A 138 4.65 5.78 -0.08
N ASP A 139 4.24 6.95 -0.57
CA ASP A 139 2.82 7.28 -0.70
C ASP A 139 2.28 6.67 -2.00
N ARG A 140 1.24 5.85 -1.91
CA ARG A 140 0.56 5.20 -3.04
C ARG A 140 -0.95 5.24 -2.84
N THR A 141 -1.72 5.08 -3.90
CA THR A 141 -3.15 4.80 -3.75
C THR A 141 -3.37 3.40 -3.18
N GLU A 142 -4.45 3.22 -2.42
CA GLU A 142 -4.82 1.90 -1.90
C GLU A 142 -5.05 0.89 -3.03
N SER A 143 -5.59 1.31 -4.19
CA SER A 143 -5.71 0.44 -5.36
C SER A 143 -4.37 -0.05 -5.91
N GLU A 144 -3.36 0.82 -5.99
CA GLU A 144 -2.02 0.42 -6.44
C GLU A 144 -1.38 -0.58 -5.46
N CYS A 145 -1.63 -0.43 -4.17
CA CYS A 145 -1.13 -1.36 -3.16
C CYS A 145 -1.75 -2.75 -3.34
N LEU A 146 -3.08 -2.81 -3.56
CA LEU A 146 -3.78 -4.08 -3.81
C LEU A 146 -3.34 -4.73 -5.12
N ASP A 147 -3.11 -3.94 -6.17
CA ASP A 147 -2.59 -4.44 -7.46
C ASP A 147 -1.18 -5.06 -7.28
N LEU A 148 -0.31 -4.42 -6.50
CA LEU A 148 1.05 -4.92 -6.20
C LEU A 148 1.01 -6.21 -5.36
N GLN A 149 0.08 -6.32 -4.41
CA GLN A 149 -0.11 -7.52 -3.60
C GLN A 149 -0.65 -8.68 -4.45
N GLY A 150 -1.62 -8.40 -5.34
CA GLY A 150 -2.23 -9.40 -6.22
C GLY A 150 -1.27 -9.96 -7.28
N GLN A 151 -0.33 -9.16 -7.79
CA GLN A 151 0.69 -9.64 -8.74
C GLN A 151 1.56 -10.76 -8.17
N LYS A 152 1.87 -10.74 -6.87
CA LYS A 152 2.66 -11.80 -6.23
C LYS A 152 1.87 -13.07 -5.95
N LEU A 153 0.58 -12.95 -5.60
CA LEU A 153 -0.31 -14.11 -5.47
C LEU A 153 -0.49 -14.83 -6.83
N ASN A 154 -0.50 -14.07 -7.93
CA ASN A 154 -0.56 -14.64 -9.27
C ASN A 154 0.75 -15.31 -9.69
N ILE A 155 1.91 -14.81 -9.28
CA ILE A 155 3.21 -15.45 -9.59
C ILE A 155 3.31 -16.84 -8.95
N SER A 156 2.79 -17.04 -7.73
CA SER A 156 2.69 -18.37 -7.12
C SER A 156 1.71 -19.33 -7.82
N LEU A 157 0.81 -18.83 -8.66
CA LEU A 157 -0.18 -19.61 -9.41
C LEU A 157 0.26 -19.93 -10.84
N VAL A 158 1.13 -19.12 -11.46
CA VAL A 158 1.65 -19.40 -12.81
C VAL A 158 2.79 -20.43 -12.83
N ASP A 159 3.46 -20.69 -11.70
CA ASP A 159 4.45 -21.77 -11.59
C ASP A 159 3.82 -23.18 -11.66
N PHE A 160 2.52 -23.32 -11.39
CA PHE A 160 1.80 -24.60 -11.54
C PHE A 160 1.28 -24.88 -12.96
N SER A 161 1.33 -23.90 -13.87
CA SER A 161 0.84 -24.04 -15.24
C SER A 161 1.92 -24.31 -16.29
N MET A 162 3.19 -24.50 -15.88
CA MET A 162 4.29 -24.80 -16.81
C MET A 162 4.89 -26.21 -16.62
N LEU A 163 4.10 -27.16 -16.09
CA LEU A 163 4.49 -28.57 -15.95
C LEU A 163 3.57 -29.56 -16.69
N ASP A 164 2.71 -29.06 -17.58
CA ASP A 164 1.99 -29.89 -18.56
C ASP A 164 2.28 -29.40 -19.98
N ILE A 165 3.39 -29.89 -20.55
CA ILE A 165 3.59 -30.23 -21.98
C ILE A 165 4.84 -31.11 -22.10
#